data_AF-A0A2T0JZG0-F1
#
_entry.id   AF-A0A2T0JZG0-F1
#
_cell.length_a   1.000
_cell.length_b   1.000
_cell.length_c   1.000
_cell.angle_alpha   90.00
_cell.angle_beta   90.00
_cell.angle_gamma   90.00
#
_symmetry.space_group_name_H-M   'P 1'
#
loop_
_entity.id
_entity.type
_entity.pdbx_description
1 polymer ?
#
loop_
_entity_poly.entity_id
_entity_poly.type
_entity_poly.pdbx_seq_one_letter_code
_entity_poly.pdbx_strand_id
1 'polypeptide(L)'
;MEPGETELAALARELDEELDVRIEPGSAMHLCRLQVGRGEESVHFSAWIVRDWEGTPTNAAPEEHDEIRWFRSEELPPLTHEPVRTAVMEAMRGARA
;
A
#
# COMPACT_ATOMS: atom_id res chain seq x y z
N MET A 1 -5.83 10.60 0.26
CA MET A 1 -5.75 11.46 -0.94
C MET A 1 -6.38 12.80 -0.62
N GLU A 2 -5.60 13.85 -0.80
CA GLU A 2 -6.06 15.22 -0.64
C GLU A 2 -6.89 15.69 -1.86
N PRO A 3 -7.75 16.70 -1.72
CA PRO A 3 -8.52 17.23 -2.83
C PRO A 3 -7.62 17.73 -3.98
N GLY A 4 -7.76 17.12 -5.16
CA GLY A 4 -6.98 17.45 -6.36
C GLY A 4 -5.67 16.68 -6.50
N GLU A 5 -5.35 15.80 -5.55
CA GLU A 5 -4.17 14.94 -5.60
C GLU A 5 -4.40 13.72 -6.52
N THR A 6 -3.36 13.30 -7.23
CA THR A 6 -3.39 12.03 -7.99
C THR A 6 -3.04 10.86 -7.09
N GLU A 7 -3.48 9.64 -7.40
CA GLU A 7 -3.14 8.45 -6.59
C GLU A 7 -1.63 8.24 -6.45
N LEU A 8 -0.85 8.52 -7.50
CA LEU A 8 0.60 8.39 -7.48
C LEU A 8 1.28 9.49 -6.65
N ALA A 9 0.75 10.71 -6.68
CA ALA A 9 1.22 11.79 -5.82
C ALA A 9 0.93 11.48 -4.34
N ALA A 10 -0.28 11.01 -4.05
CA ALA A 10 -0.66 10.54 -2.72
C ALA A 10 0.27 9.41 -2.26
N LEU A 11 0.44 8.36 -3.07
CA LEU A 11 1.34 7.25 -2.75
C LEU A 11 2.75 7.75 -2.38
N ALA A 12 3.32 8.65 -3.17
CA ALA A 12 4.67 9.15 -2.92
C ALA A 12 4.75 10.00 -1.64
N ARG A 13 3.72 10.81 -1.35
CA ARG A 13 3.63 11.61 -0.12
C ARG A 13 3.46 10.72 1.11
N GLU A 14 2.48 9.81 1.12
CA GLU A 14 2.23 8.93 2.27
C GLU A 14 3.44 8.03 2.55
N LEU A 15 4.16 7.55 1.53
CA LEU A 15 5.38 6.76 1.72
C LEU A 15 6.53 7.56 2.37
N ASP A 16 6.61 8.87 2.10
CA ASP A 16 7.59 9.76 2.73
C ASP A 16 7.17 10.06 4.17
N GLU A 17 5.89 10.41 4.38
CA GLU A 17 5.34 10.81 5.68
C GLU A 17 5.25 9.66 6.70
N GLU A 18 4.79 8.48 6.27
CA GLU A 18 4.52 7.35 7.17
C GLU A 18 5.68 6.36 7.26
N LEU A 19 6.51 6.25 6.21
CA LEU A 19 7.54 5.21 6.09
C LEU A 19 8.97 5.74 5.92
N ASP A 20 9.23 7.05 5.92
CA ASP A 20 10.57 7.64 5.67
C ASP A 20 11.21 7.21 4.33
N VAL A 21 10.38 6.93 3.30
CA VAL A 21 10.90 6.55 1.97
C VAL A 21 10.33 7.37 0.83
N ARG A 22 11.23 7.78 -0.07
CA ARG A 22 10.90 8.57 -1.26
C ARG A 22 10.97 7.72 -2.51
N ILE A 23 9.97 7.86 -3.37
CA ILE A 23 9.89 7.18 -4.67
C ILE A 23 9.73 8.21 -5.78
N GLU A 24 10.17 7.85 -6.99
CA GLU A 24 9.70 8.54 -8.20
C GLU A 24 8.27 8.05 -8.50
N PRO A 25 7.22 8.90 -8.47
CA PRO A 25 5.84 8.44 -8.61
C PRO A 25 5.60 7.58 -9.86
N GLY A 26 6.25 7.90 -10.98
CA GLY A 26 6.15 7.14 -12.23
C GLY A 26 6.79 5.74 -12.20
N SER A 27 7.57 5.40 -11.17
CA SER A 27 8.21 4.08 -11.01
C SER A 27 7.30 3.04 -10.37
N ALA A 28 6.22 3.48 -9.69
CA ALA A 28 5.26 2.58 -9.07
C ALA A 28 4.38 1.89 -10.11
N MET A 29 4.21 0.57 -9.98
CA MET A 29 3.35 -0.21 -10.85
C MET A 29 2.03 -0.53 -10.16
N HIS A 30 0.91 -0.17 -10.78
CA HIS A 30 -0.40 -0.51 -10.24
C HIS A 30 -0.57 -2.04 -10.17
N LEU A 31 -0.92 -2.56 -9.00
CA LEU A 31 -1.10 -3.99 -8.77
C LEU A 31 -2.58 -4.38 -8.89
N CYS A 32 -3.42 -3.78 -8.06
CA CYS A 32 -4.86 -4.02 -8.06
C CYS A 32 -5.61 -2.89 -7.37
N ARG A 33 -6.89 -2.76 -7.72
CA ARG A 33 -7.85 -1.92 -7.01
C ARG A 33 -8.91 -2.80 -6.36
N LEU A 34 -9.33 -2.44 -5.17
CA LEU A 34 -10.39 -3.12 -4.43
C LEU A 34 -11.30 -2.10 -3.75
N GLN A 35 -12.56 -2.48 -3.56
CA GLN A 35 -13.55 -1.69 -2.83
C GLN A 35 -14.02 -2.51 -1.62
N VAL A 36 -13.90 -1.97 -0.42
CA VAL A 36 -14.36 -2.59 0.83
C VAL A 36 -15.53 -1.79 1.38
N GLY A 37 -16.49 -2.46 2.02
CA GLY A 37 -17.69 -1.82 2.58
C GLY A 37 -18.88 -1.88 1.62
N ARG A 38 -19.98 -1.21 1.98
CA ARG A 38 -21.22 -1.19 1.20
C ARG A 38 -21.84 0.21 1.19
N GLY A 39 -22.37 0.61 0.04
CA GLY A 39 -23.02 1.91 -0.11
C GLY A 39 -22.07 3.08 0.14
N GLU A 40 -22.54 4.06 0.91
CA GLU A 40 -21.81 5.30 1.19
C GLU A 40 -20.56 5.09 2.07
N GLU A 41 -20.48 3.98 2.79
CA GLU A 41 -19.32 3.61 3.62
C GLU A 41 -18.23 2.86 2.83
N SER A 42 -18.37 2.76 1.51
CA SER A 42 -17.39 2.04 0.70
C SER A 42 -16.08 2.80 0.55
N VAL A 43 -14.98 2.13 0.87
CA VAL A 43 -13.61 2.65 0.75
C VAL A 43 -12.93 1.98 -0.44
N HIS A 44 -12.24 2.78 -1.25
CA HIS A 44 -11.47 2.31 -2.39
C HIS A 44 -9.99 2.26 -2.00
N PHE A 45 -9.35 1.11 -2.24
CA PHE A 45 -7.92 0.95 -2.06
C PHE A 45 -7.27 0.62 -3.40
N SER A 46 -6.12 1.22 -3.64
CA SER A 46 -5.24 0.90 -4.76
C SER A 46 -3.92 0.39 -4.19
N ALA A 47 -3.54 -0.83 -4.55
CA ALA A 47 -2.25 -1.41 -4.19
C ALA A 47 -1.25 -1.20 -5.32
N TRP A 48 -0.01 -0.92 -4.95
CA TRP A 48 1.08 -0.60 -5.88
C TRP A 48 2.31 -1.44 -5.56
N ILE A 49 3.05 -1.83 -6.60
CA ILE A 49 4.38 -2.41 -6.45
C ILE A 49 5.40 -1.28 -6.59
N VAL A 50 6.14 -1.04 -5.51
CA VAL A 50 7.32 -0.17 -5.46
C VAL A 50 8.55 -1.06 -5.34
N ARG A 51 9.50 -0.93 -6.28
CA ARG A 51 10.74 -1.73 -6.30
C ARG A 51 11.97 -0.93 -5.93
N ASP A 52 11.93 0.37 -6.18
CA ASP A 52 13.05 1.27 -6.00
C ASP A 52 12.58 2.46 -5.16
N TRP A 53 13.33 2.78 -4.11
CA TRP A 53 13.07 3.90 -3.21
C TRP A 53 14.38 4.40 -2.61
N GLU A 54 14.37 5.63 -2.12
CA GLU A 54 15.42 6.23 -1.31
C GLU A 54 15.00 6.27 0.15
N GLY A 55 15.94 6.02 1.06
CA GLY A 55 15.68 5.95 2.50
C GLY A 55 15.67 4.52 3.04
N THR A 56 15.35 4.38 4.31
CA THR A 56 15.19 3.07 4.97
C THR A 56 13.82 3.07 5.62
N PRO A 57 12.92 2.15 5.26
CA PRO A 57 11.59 2.08 5.86
C PRO A 57 11.66 2.06 7.39
N THR A 58 11.01 3.05 8.01
CA THR A 58 10.77 3.11 9.46
C THR A 58 9.28 3.31 9.73
N ASN A 59 8.85 3.24 10.99
CA ASN A 59 7.51 3.68 11.38
C ASN A 59 7.59 5.18 11.72
N ALA A 60 7.38 6.05 10.73
CA ALA A 60 7.52 7.50 10.86
C ALA A 60 6.24 8.19 11.40
N ALA A 61 5.11 7.49 11.35
CA ALA A 61 3.82 7.92 11.92
C ALA A 61 3.34 6.96 13.05
N PRO A 62 4.06 6.91 14.20
CA PRO A 62 3.75 5.99 15.30
C PRO A 62 2.40 6.26 16.00
N GLU A 63 1.78 7.41 15.75
CA GLU A 63 0.42 7.74 16.18
C GLU A 63 -0.65 7.05 15.35
N GLU A 64 -0.31 6.59 14.15
CA GLU A 64 -1.22 5.88 13.22
C GLU A 64 -0.94 4.38 13.18
N HIS A 65 0.34 3.99 13.28
CA HIS A 65 0.79 2.61 13.13
C HIS A 65 1.59 2.12 14.33
N ASP A 66 1.36 0.87 14.75
CA ASP A 66 2.08 0.29 15.90
C ASP A 66 3.52 -0.13 15.54
N GLU A 67 3.72 -0.76 14.37
CA GLU A 67 5.01 -1.30 13.94
C GLU A 67 5.09 -1.58 12.45
N ILE A 68 6.33 -1.66 11.93
CA ILE A 68 6.62 -2.12 10.56
C ILE A 68 7.47 -3.40 10.58
N ARG A 69 7.18 -4.34 9.67
CA ARG A 69 7.95 -5.57 9.50
C ARG A 69 7.91 -6.06 8.05
N TRP A 70 8.98 -6.74 7.65
CA TRP A 70 9.06 -7.44 6.38
C TRP A 70 8.58 -8.88 6.51
N PHE A 71 7.76 -9.32 5.55
CA PHE A 71 7.25 -10.70 5.50
C PHE A 71 7.45 -11.29 4.11
N ARG A 72 7.71 -12.59 4.04
CA ARG A 72 7.41 -13.34 2.82
C ARG A 72 5.90 -13.48 2.65
N SER A 73 5.44 -13.74 1.43
CA SER A 73 4.02 -13.97 1.13
C SER A 73 3.39 -15.05 2.00
N GLU A 74 4.14 -16.09 2.32
CA GLU A 74 3.68 -17.24 3.12
C GLU A 74 3.68 -16.96 4.63
N GLU A 75 4.36 -15.89 5.06
CA GLU A 75 4.58 -15.52 6.47
C GLU A 75 3.67 -14.36 6.91
N LEU A 76 2.85 -13.81 6.01
CA LEU A 76 1.95 -12.72 6.31
C LEU A 76 0.98 -13.11 7.45
N PRO A 77 0.94 -12.34 8.55
CA PRO A 77 0.01 -12.59 9.64
C PRO A 77 -1.44 -12.45 9.14
N PRO A 78 -2.42 -12.96 9.91
CA PRO A 78 -3.82 -12.67 9.64
C PRO A 78 -4.04 -11.16 9.62
N LEU A 79 -4.42 -10.60 8.47
CA LEU A 79 -4.80 -9.21 8.36
C LEU A 79 -6.25 -9.03 8.83
N THR A 80 -6.52 -7.95 9.57
CA THR A 80 -7.86 -7.60 10.05
C THR A 80 -8.86 -7.47 8.89
N HIS A 81 -8.41 -7.00 7.73
CA HIS A 81 -9.20 -6.92 6.51
C HIS A 81 -8.87 -8.05 5.54
N GLU A 82 -9.52 -9.21 5.73
CA GLU A 82 -9.33 -10.40 4.89
C GLU A 82 -9.53 -10.14 3.38
N PRO A 83 -10.55 -9.37 2.93
CA PRO A 83 -10.71 -9.09 1.50
C PRO A 83 -9.52 -8.35 0.87
N VAL A 84 -8.91 -7.44 1.63
CA VAL A 84 -7.70 -6.71 1.19
C VAL A 84 -6.55 -7.69 1.02
N ARG A 85 -6.34 -8.55 2.02
CA ARG A 85 -5.30 -9.59 1.98
C ARG A 85 -5.45 -10.46 0.73
N THR A 86 -6.66 -10.97 0.50
CA THR A 86 -6.93 -11.90 -0.59
C THR A 86 -6.70 -11.24 -1.95
N ALA A 87 -7.22 -10.03 -2.16
CA ALA A 87 -7.02 -9.28 -3.39
C ALA A 87 -5.54 -9.01 -3.70
N VAL A 88 -4.77 -8.53 -2.70
CA VAL A 88 -3.33 -8.25 -2.89
C VAL A 88 -2.56 -9.53 -3.19
N MET A 89 -2.82 -10.62 -2.45
CA MET A 89 -2.11 -11.89 -2.64
C MET A 89 -2.43 -12.56 -3.98
N GLU A 90 -3.66 -12.45 -4.47
CA GLU A 90 -4.04 -12.92 -5.80
C GLU A 90 -3.35 -12.11 -6.90
N ALA A 91 -3.36 -10.79 -6.77
CA ALA A 91 -2.70 -9.90 -7.73
C ALA A 91 -1.18 -10.14 -7.76
N MET A 92 -0.53 -10.34 -6.61
CA MET A 92 0.90 -10.65 -6.53
C MET A 92 1.26 -11.98 -7.21
N ARG A 93 0.38 -12.99 -7.17
CA ARG A 93 0.58 -14.25 -7.90
C ARG A 93 0.48 -14.05 -9.41
N GLY A 94 -0.46 -13.23 -9.87
CA GLY A 94 -0.64 -12.91 -11.30
C GLY A 94 0.48 -12.05 -11.88
N ALA A 95 1.05 -11.13 -11.10
CA ALA A 95 2.12 -10.23 -11.54
C ALA A 95 3.51 -10.89 -11.66
N ARG A 96 3.66 -12.15 -11.21
CA ARG A 96 4.90 -12.95 -11.32
C ARG A 96 4.94 -13.87 -12.55
N ALA A 97 3.86 -13.95 -13.34
CA ALA A 97 3.78 -14.71 -14.59
C ALA A 97 4.17 -13.84 -15.79
#